data_AF-A0A820QWN0-F1
#
_entry.id   AF-A0A820QWN0-F1
#
_cell.length_a   1.000
_cell.length_b   1.000
_cell.length_c   1.000
_cell.angle_alpha   90.00
_cell.angle_beta   90.00
_cell.angle_gamma   90.00
#
_symmetry.space_group_name_H-M   'P 1'
#
loop_
_entity.id
_entity.type
_entity.pdbx_description
1 polymer ?
#
loop_
_entity_poly.entity_id
_entity_poly.type
_entity_poly.pdbx_seq_one_letter_code
_entity_poly.pdbx_strand_id
1 'polypeptide(L)'
;MTEGAQQALRRTMELYSKTTRFALACNASDKIIEPIQSRCAMLRYSKLNDEQLLKRLVEITKFEQVSYTSEGLEAIIFTAQGDMRQAINNLQS
;
A
#
# COMPACT_ATOMS: atom_id res chain seq x y z
N MET A 1 7.58 9.24 -12.76
CA MET A 1 7.02 9.66 -14.06
C MET A 1 7.39 11.12 -14.29
N THR A 2 7.98 11.46 -15.42
CA THR A 2 8.33 12.86 -15.73
C THR A 2 7.06 13.70 -15.89
N GLU A 3 7.15 15.00 -15.66
CA GLU A 3 6.00 15.91 -15.79
C GLU A 3 5.34 15.82 -17.17
N GLY A 4 6.13 15.80 -18.24
CA GLY A 4 5.63 15.65 -19.61
C GLY A 4 4.83 14.37 -19.83
N ALA A 5 5.26 13.25 -19.24
CA ALA A 5 4.51 12.00 -19.29
C ALA A 5 3.20 12.07 -18.50
N GLN A 6 3.16 12.81 -17.37
CA GLN A 6 1.91 13.04 -16.64
C GLN A 6 0.93 13.90 -17.44
N GLN A 7 1.42 14.94 -18.12
CA GLN A 7 0.58 15.78 -18.98
C GLN A 7 -0.02 14.97 -20.15
N ALA A 8 0.77 14.07 -20.75
CA ALA A 8 0.26 13.15 -21.77
C ALA A 8 -0.81 12.19 -21.20
N LEU A 9 -0.56 11.61 -20.02
CA LEU A 9 -1.51 10.72 -19.35
C LEU A 9 -2.82 11.42 -19.03
N ARG A 10 -2.78 12.65 -18.52
CA ARG A 10 -3.97 13.47 -18.27
C ARG A 10 -4.86 13.58 -19.51
N ARG A 11 -4.26 13.88 -20.68
CA ARG A 11 -5.01 13.97 -21.95
C ARG A 11 -5.68 12.64 -22.31
N THR A 12 -4.98 11.52 -22.13
CA THR A 12 -5.53 10.18 -22.34
C THR A 12 -6.70 9.89 -21.40
N MET A 13 -6.58 10.25 -20.12
CA MET A 13 -7.66 10.09 -19.13
C MET A 13 -8.91 10.89 -19.51
N GLU A 14 -8.75 12.10 -20.04
CA GLU A 14 -9.87 12.93 -20.50
C GLU A 14 -10.57 12.31 -21.74
N LEU A 15 -9.78 11.90 -22.74
CA LEU A 15 -10.29 11.33 -23.99
C LEU A 15 -11.09 10.03 -23.78
N TYR A 16 -10.62 9.15 -22.90
CA TYR A 16 -11.21 7.83 -22.68
C TYR A 16 -12.01 7.72 -21.38
N SER A 17 -12.41 8.86 -20.80
CA SER A 17 -13.17 8.91 -19.55
C SER A 17 -14.52 8.16 -19.57
N LYS A 18 -15.12 7.95 -20.75
CA LYS A 18 -16.38 7.21 -20.91
C LYS A 18 -16.20 5.68 -20.94
N THR A 19 -15.06 5.21 -21.45
CA THR A 19 -14.83 3.78 -21.74
C THR A 19 -13.86 3.12 -20.77
N THR A 20 -13.01 3.92 -20.11
CA THR A 20 -11.87 3.42 -19.33
C THR A 20 -11.87 4.06 -17.94
N ARG A 21 -11.47 3.29 -16.93
CA ARG A 21 -11.19 3.77 -15.57
C ARG A 21 -9.70 3.59 -15.29
N PHE A 22 -9.12 4.58 -14.62
CA PHE A 22 -7.70 4.58 -14.29
C PHE A 22 -7.55 4.44 -12.77
N ALA A 23 -6.62 3.58 -12.35
CA ALA A 23 -6.18 3.47 -10.96
C ALA A 23 -4.68 3.77 -10.92
N LEU A 24 -4.28 4.73 -10.09
CA LEU A 24 -2.90 5.17 -9.96
C LEU A 24 -2.41 4.86 -8.54
N ALA A 25 -1.34 4.07 -8.44
CA ALA A 25 -0.67 3.81 -7.18
C ALA A 25 0.58 4.70 -7.06
N CYS A 26 0.69 5.47 -5.98
CA CYS A 26 1.85 6.29 -5.68
C CYS A 26 2.04 6.44 -4.17
N ASN A 27 3.30 6.59 -3.74
CA ASN A 27 3.63 6.77 -2.32
C ASN A 27 3.57 8.24 -1.89
N ALA A 28 3.66 9.15 -2.85
CA ALA A 28 3.83 10.59 -2.63
C ALA A 28 2.90 11.32 -3.62
N SER A 29 1.72 11.75 -3.13
CA SER A 29 0.70 12.40 -3.97
C SER A 29 1.14 13.77 -4.48
N ASP A 30 2.01 14.45 -3.74
CA ASP A 30 2.66 15.72 -4.11
C ASP A 30 3.49 15.61 -5.40
N LYS A 31 3.96 14.41 -5.76
CA LYS A 31 4.69 14.16 -7.02
C LYS A 31 3.77 13.96 -8.23
N ILE A 32 2.45 13.97 -8.02
CA ILE A 32 1.44 13.86 -9.07
C ILE A 32 0.93 15.25 -9.40
N ILE A 33 0.87 15.60 -10.69
CA ILE A 33 0.39 16.93 -11.10
C ILE A 33 -1.08 17.12 -10.68
N GLU A 34 -1.42 18.34 -10.29
CA GLU A 34 -2.77 18.70 -9.81
C GLU A 34 -3.92 18.40 -10.81
N PRO A 35 -3.72 18.51 -12.14
CA PRO A 35 -4.72 18.07 -13.11
C PRO A 35 -5.11 16.59 -13.00
N ILE A 36 -4.19 15.70 -12.62
CA ILE A 36 -4.52 14.29 -12.40
C ILE A 36 -5.21 14.13 -11.04
N GLN A 37 -4.70 14.77 -9.98
CA GLN A 37 -5.27 14.66 -8.64
C GLN A 37 -6.74 15.10 -8.59
N SER A 38 -7.08 16.24 -9.20
CA SER A 38 -8.44 16.78 -9.26
C SER A 38 -9.47 15.87 -9.98
N ARG A 39 -9.02 14.90 -10.78
CA ARG A 39 -9.87 13.96 -11.53
C ARG A 39 -9.97 12.59 -10.86
N CYS A 40 -9.22 12.36 -9.78
CA CYS A 40 -9.15 11.07 -9.10
C CYS A 40 -9.75 11.16 -7.70
N ALA A 41 -10.42 10.10 -7.27
CA ALA A 41 -10.72 9.90 -5.86
C ALA A 41 -9.42 9.53 -5.13
N MET A 42 -8.98 10.39 -4.22
CA MET A 42 -7.73 10.19 -3.47
C MET A 42 -7.97 9.26 -2.28
N LEU A 43 -7.47 8.03 -2.38
CA LEU A 43 -7.43 7.08 -1.27
C LEU A 43 -6.04 7.12 -0.63
N ARG A 44 -5.97 7.58 0.61
CA ARG A 44 -4.72 7.63 1.38
C ARG A 44 -4.61 6.38 2.24
N TYR A 45 -3.54 5.61 2.01
CA TYR A 45 -3.19 4.48 2.86
C TYR A 45 -2.19 4.96 3.90
N SER A 46 -2.60 4.95 5.17
CA SER A 46 -1.69 5.14 6.29
C SER A 46 -0.96 3.84 6.61
N LYS A 47 0.10 3.95 7.40
CA LYS A 47 0.71 2.79 8.05
C LYS A 47 -0.35 2.01 8.83
N LEU A 48 -0.19 0.69 8.86
CA LEU A 48 -1.04 -0.16 9.69
C LEU A 48 -0.73 0.09 11.16
N ASN A 49 -1.76 -0.04 12.00
CA ASN A 49 -1.53 -0.10 13.44
C ASN A 49 -1.04 -1.50 13.84
N ASP A 50 -0.45 -1.58 15.03
CA ASP A 50 0.15 -2.81 15.54
C ASP A 50 -0.90 -3.92 15.72
N GLU A 51 -2.14 -3.57 16.09
CA GLU A 51 -3.25 -4.52 16.22
C GLU A 51 -3.65 -5.16 14.87
N GLN A 52 -3.69 -4.37 13.79
CA GLN A 52 -3.99 -4.84 12.43
C GLN A 52 -2.88 -5.77 11.93
N LEU A 53 -1.63 -5.40 12.17
CA LEU A 53 -0.46 -6.23 11.88
C LEU A 53 -0.54 -7.55 12.63
N LEU A 54 -0.71 -7.51 13.96
CA LEU A 54 -0.80 -8.71 14.79
C LEU A 54 -1.91 -9.64 14.33
N LYS A 55 -3.12 -9.09 14.12
CA LYS A 55 -4.27 -9.88 13.65
C LYS A 55 -3.93 -10.61 12.36
N ARG A 56 -3.30 -9.92 11.41
CA ARG A 56 -2.98 -10.50 10.11
C ARG A 56 -1.83 -11.51 10.18
N LEU A 57 -0.83 -11.28 11.03
CA LEU A 57 0.26 -12.24 11.26
C LEU A 57 -0.27 -13.53 11.92
N VAL A 58 -1.15 -13.42 12.91
CA VAL A 58 -1.79 -14.59 13.55
C VAL A 58 -2.67 -15.37 12.57
N GLU A 59 -3.35 -14.69 11.64
CA GLU A 59 -4.07 -15.37 10.57
C GLU A 59 -3.11 -16.18 9.68
N ILE A 60 -1.99 -15.58 9.26
CA ILE A 60 -0.98 -16.23 8.41
C ILE A 60 -0.36 -17.44 9.11
N THR A 61 0.08 -17.30 10.36
CA THR A 61 0.70 -18.42 11.09
C THR A 61 -0.25 -19.58 11.30
N LYS A 62 -1.55 -19.33 11.47
CA LYS A 62 -2.58 -20.37 11.54
C LYS A 62 -2.76 -21.10 10.20
N PHE A 63 -2.77 -20.36 9.08
CA PHE A 63 -2.89 -20.97 7.74
C PHE A 63 -1.67 -21.81 7.38
N GLU A 64 -0.47 -21.33 7.71
CA GLU A 64 0.80 -22.01 7.41
C GLU A 64 1.19 -23.05 8.48
N GLN A 65 0.41 -23.17 9.56
CA GLN A 65 0.68 -24.05 10.71
C GLN A 65 2.08 -23.85 11.34
N VAL A 66 2.54 -22.61 11.37
CA VAL A 66 3.85 -22.25 11.94
C VAL A 66 3.70 -21.96 13.43
N SER A 67 4.54 -22.58 14.25
CA SER A 67 4.60 -22.27 15.68
C SER A 67 5.23 -20.90 15.89
N TYR A 68 4.60 -20.08 16.73
CA TYR A 68 5.09 -18.75 17.08
C TYR A 68 4.99 -18.54 18.59
N THR A 69 5.81 -17.64 19.11
CA THR A 69 5.69 -17.11 20.48
C THR A 69 5.10 -15.71 20.42
N SER A 70 4.42 -15.29 21.49
CA SER A 70 3.84 -13.95 21.58
C SER A 70 4.94 -12.88 21.50
N GLU A 71 6.07 -13.09 22.17
CA GLU A 71 7.20 -12.17 22.17
C GLU A 71 7.85 -12.06 20.78
N GLY A 72 7.86 -13.16 20.01
CA GLY A 72 8.38 -13.17 18.64
C GLY A 72 7.54 -12.33 17.68
N LEU A 73 6.20 -12.44 17.78
CA LEU A 73 5.30 -11.60 16.99
C LEU A 73 5.42 -10.13 17.36
N GLU A 74 5.53 -9.81 18.65
CA GLU A 74 5.77 -8.43 19.12
C GLU A 74 7.07 -7.84 18.57
N ALA A 75 8.16 -8.63 18.57
CA ALA A 75 9.44 -8.20 17.98
C ALA A 75 9.33 -7.94 16.46
N ILE A 76 8.58 -8.79 15.74
CA ILE A 76 8.33 -8.59 14.30
C ILE A 76 7.53 -7.31 14.06
N ILE A 77 6.48 -7.07 14.84
CA ILE A 77 5.65 -5.85 14.73
C ILE A 77 6.49 -4.60 15.01
N PHE A 78 7.30 -4.64 16.06
CA PHE A 78 8.20 -3.55 16.44
C PHE A 78 9.19 -3.20 15.32
N THR A 79 9.78 -4.22 14.67
CA THR A 79 10.73 -4.01 13.56
C THR A 79 10.06 -3.59 12.25
N ALA A 80 8.79 -3.96 12.04
CA ALA A 80 8.05 -3.66 10.82
C ALA A 80 7.51 -2.22 10.75
N GLN A 81 7.33 -1.53 11.87
CA GLN A 81 6.91 -0.12 11.93
C GLN A 81 5.73 0.25 11.03
N GLY A 82 4.69 -0.60 10.99
CA GLY A 82 3.50 -0.40 10.17
C GLY A 82 3.56 -0.96 8.74
N ASP A 83 4.69 -1.55 8.32
CA ASP A 83 4.85 -2.19 7.01
C ASP A 83 4.53 -3.70 7.07
N MET A 84 3.36 -4.08 6.54
CA MET A 84 2.94 -5.48 6.45
C MET A 84 3.92 -6.37 5.66
N ARG A 85 4.51 -5.84 4.59
CA ARG A 85 5.42 -6.62 3.74
C ARG A 85 6.67 -6.98 4.53
N GLN A 86 7.22 -6.02 5.26
CA GLN A 86 8.37 -6.27 6.12
C GLN A 86 8.04 -7.27 7.23
N ALA A 87 6.88 -7.12 7.87
CA ALA A 87 6.43 -8.05 8.91
C ALA A 87 6.34 -9.50 8.40
N ILE A 88 5.76 -9.72 7.22
CA ILE A 88 5.64 -11.06 6.61
C ILE A 88 7.02 -11.62 6.26
N ASN A 89 7.91 -10.81 5.67
CA ASN A 89 9.26 -11.26 5.32
C ASN A 89 10.06 -11.67 6.57
N ASN A 90 9.93 -10.91 7.66
CA ASN A 90 10.57 -11.23 8.93
C ASN A 90 9.96 -12.48 9.57
N LEU A 91 8.66 -12.71 9.42
CA LEU A 91 7.99 -13.93 9.90
C LEU A 91 8.43 -15.18 9.14
N GLN A 92 8.73 -15.05 7.84
CA GLN A 92 9.15 -16.16 6.99
C GLN A 92 10.63 -16.55 7.18
N SER A 93 11.48 -15.62 7.61
CA SER A 93 12.93 -15.81 7.73
C SER A 93 13.31 -16.57 8.99
#